data_AF-A0A937D858-F1
#
_entry.id   AF-A0A937D858-F1
#
_cell.length_a   1.000
_cell.length_b   1.000
_cell.length_c   1.000
_cell.angle_alpha   90.00
_cell.angle_beta   90.00
_cell.angle_gamma   90.00
#
_symmetry.space_group_name_H-M   'P 1'
#
loop_
_entity.id
_entity.type
_entity.pdbx_description
1 polymer ?
#
loop_
_entity_poly.entity_id
_entity_poly.type
_entity_poly.pdbx_seq_one_letter_code
_entity_poly.pdbx_strand_id
1 'polypeptide(L)' 'MSDNKQQSGGQDRERINVNQDYELRDWAEKYQVSPDELKKAVAKVGDRAKDVEAHLKRGERG' A
#
# COMPACT_ATOMS: atom_id res chain seq x y z
N MET A 1 16.83 -21.64 9.23
CA MET A 1 17.43 -20.30 9.03
C MET A 1 16.32 -19.41 8.50
N SER A 2 16.05 -18.30 9.17
CA SER A 2 14.95 -17.38 8.83
C SER A 2 15.22 -16.72 7.50
N ASP A 3 14.50 -17.12 6.44
CA ASP A 3 14.54 -16.40 5.17
C ASP A 3 14.10 -14.96 5.42
N ASN A 4 15.05 -14.07 5.18
CA ASN A 4 14.91 -12.63 5.27
C ASN A 4 13.90 -12.14 4.21
N LYS A 5 12.60 -12.25 4.50
CA LYS A 5 11.52 -11.70 3.66
C LYS A 5 11.44 -10.16 3.69
N GLN A 6 12.45 -9.49 4.25
CA GLN A 6 12.57 -8.02 4.24
C GLN A 6 12.77 -7.42 2.84
N GLN A 7 12.77 -8.23 1.78
CA GLN A 7 12.79 -7.78 0.38
C GLN A 7 11.49 -8.07 -0.38
N SER A 8 10.41 -8.50 0.28
CA SER A 8 9.17 -8.86 -0.42
C SER A 8 8.53 -7.69 -1.18
N GLY A 9 8.78 -6.44 -0.77
CA GLY A 9 8.25 -5.24 -1.41
C GLY A 9 9.30 -4.43 -2.17
N GLY A 10 9.90 -5.00 -3.22
CA GLY A 10 10.99 -4.37 -4.00
C GLY A 10 10.84 -2.85 -4.18
N GLN A 11 11.97 -2.15 -4.11
CA GLN A 11 12.12 -0.70 -4.31
C GLN A 11 11.39 -0.16 -5.56
N ASP A 12 11.00 -1.07 -6.47
CA ASP A 12 10.39 -0.84 -7.78
C ASP A 12 8.90 -1.23 -7.88
N ARG A 13 8.19 -1.54 -6.79
CA ARG A 13 6.75 -1.84 -6.89
C ARG A 13 5.96 -0.58 -7.25
N GLU A 14 5.54 -0.51 -8.51
CA GLU A 14 4.76 0.62 -9.05
C GLU A 14 3.26 0.55 -8.77
N ARG A 15 2.75 -0.64 -8.40
CA ARG A 15 1.33 -0.95 -8.28
C ARG A 15 1.02 -1.72 -6.99
N ILE A 16 -0.20 -1.54 -6.48
CA ILE A 16 -0.73 -2.13 -5.26
C ILE A 16 -1.81 -3.15 -5.64
N ASN A 17 -1.54 -4.43 -5.42
CA ASN A 17 -2.53 -5.48 -5.59
C ASN A 17 -3.33 -5.69 -4.30
N VAL A 18 -4.48 -5.03 -4.22
CA VAL A 18 -5.40 -5.15 -3.07
C VAL A 18 -6.11 -6.50 -2.96
N ASN A 19 -6.00 -7.37 -3.99
CA ASN A 19 -6.58 -8.71 -3.99
C ASN A 19 -5.68 -9.75 -3.33
N GLN A 20 -4.44 -9.39 -3.01
CA GLN A 20 -3.48 -10.25 -2.30
C GLN A 20 -3.39 -9.77 -0.85
N ASP A 21 -3.93 -10.54 0.10
CA ASP A 21 -4.00 -10.13 1.50
C ASP A 21 -2.64 -9.78 2.11
N TYR A 22 -1.58 -10.51 1.75
CA TYR A 22 -0.24 -10.23 2.25
C TYR A 22 0.32 -8.91 1.68
N GLU A 23 0.06 -8.62 0.41
CA GLU A 23 0.52 -7.39 -0.25
C GLU A 23 -0.26 -6.18 0.25
N LEU A 24 -1.57 -6.33 0.43
CA LEU A 24 -2.41 -5.31 1.02
C LEU A 24 -1.94 -4.95 2.43
N ARG A 25 -1.62 -5.94 3.27
CA ARG A 25 -1.11 -5.71 4.63
C ARG A 25 0.25 -5.00 4.60
N ASP A 26 1.18 -5.46 3.78
CA ASP A 26 2.51 -4.87 3.65
C ASP A 26 2.45 -3.39 3.21
N TRP A 27 1.61 -3.08 2.22
CA TRP A 27 1.38 -1.69 1.79
C TRP A 27 0.64 -0.85 2.84
N ALA A 28 -0.33 -1.43 3.53
CA ALA A 28 -1.07 -0.74 4.58
C ALA A 28 -0.13 -0.36 5.75
N GLU A 29 0.75 -1.28 6.16
CA GLU A 29 1.80 -1.03 7.14
C GLU A 29 2.78 0.05 6.66
N LYS A 30 3.23 -0.01 5.40
CA LYS A 30 4.13 1.00 4.80
C LYS A 30 3.53 2.41 4.80
N TYR A 31 2.22 2.53 4.54
CA TYR A 31 1.52 3.81 4.55
C TYR A 31 0.92 4.17 5.91
N GLN A 32 1.08 3.30 6.91
CA GLN A 32 0.52 3.48 8.27
C GLN A 32 -1.01 3.69 8.27
N VAL A 33 -1.71 2.99 7.39
CA VAL A 33 -3.19 3.03 7.27
C VAL A 33 -3.79 1.64 7.45
N SER A 34 -5.11 1.56 7.61
CA SER A 34 -5.81 0.29 7.64
C SER A 34 -5.88 -0.35 6.24
N PRO A 35 -5.90 -1.69 6.10
CA PRO A 35 -6.10 -2.38 4.82
C PRO A 35 -7.37 -1.92 4.07
N ASP A 36 -8.44 -1.63 4.80
CA ASP A 36 -9.67 -1.07 4.26
C ASP A 36 -9.50 0.36 3.71
N GLU A 37 -8.70 1.19 4.37
CA GLU A 37 -8.39 2.54 3.90
C GLU A 37 -7.54 2.50 2.64
N LEU A 38 -6.58 1.58 2.59
CA LEU A 38 -5.77 1.34 1.41
C LEU A 38 -6.64 0.88 0.22
N LYS A 39 -7.58 -0.06 0.44
CA LYS A 39 -8.55 -0.48 -0.58
C LYS A 39 -9.38 0.69 -1.08
N LYS A 40 -9.89 1.54 -0.18
CA LYS A 40 -10.66 2.73 -0.54
C LYS A 40 -9.83 3.73 -1.33
N ALA A 41 -8.57 3.95 -0.96
CA ALA A 41 -7.67 4.82 -1.70
C ALA A 41 -7.41 4.29 -3.11
N VAL A 42 -7.07 3.01 -3.24
CA VAL A 42 -6.88 2.34 -4.54
C VAL A 42 -8.15 2.42 -5.40
N ALA A 43 -9.33 2.22 -4.81
CA ALA A 43 -10.59 2.35 -5.53
C ALA A 43 -10.87 3.79 -6.04
N LYS A 44 -10.31 4.81 -5.38
CA LYS A 44 -10.49 6.23 -5.74
C LYS A 44 -9.48 6.72 -6.77
N VAL A 45 -8.21 6.34 -6.64
CA VAL A 45 -7.12 6.90 -7.45
C VAL A 45 -6.41 5.89 -8.35
N GLY A 46 -6.80 4.62 -8.29
CA GLY A 46 -6.17 3.51 -9.01
C GLY A 46 -5.11 2.79 -8.18
N ASP A 47 -4.57 1.69 -8.71
CA ASP A 47 -3.58 0.84 -8.04
C ASP A 47 -2.16 1.41 -8.04
N ARG A 48 -1.92 2.56 -8.66
CA ARG A 48 -0.59 3.20 -8.69
C ARG A 48 -0.17 3.64 -7.28
N ALA A 49 0.94 3.08 -6.80
CA ALA A 49 1.43 3.33 -5.44
C ALA A 49 1.69 4.83 -5.16
N LYS A 50 2.22 5.56 -6.14
CA LYS A 50 2.48 7.01 -6.03
C LYS A 50 1.20 7.82 -5.85
N ASP A 51 0.14 7.49 -6.60
CA ASP A 51 -1.12 8.20 -6.56
C ASP A 51 -1.86 7.92 -5.25
N VAL A 52 -1.84 6.66 -4.81
CA VAL A 52 -2.40 6.21 -3.53
C VAL A 52 -1.72 6.90 -2.35
N GLU A 53 -0.38 6.90 -2.32
CA GLU A 53 0.39 7.60 -1.29
C GLU A 53 0.07 9.10 -1.26
N ALA A 54 -0.01 9.74 -2.43
CA ALA A 54 -0.35 11.16 -2.53
C ALA A 54 -1.78 11.44 -2.04
N HIS A 55 -2.72 10.54 -2.29
CA HIS A 55 -4.10 10.63 -1.78
C HIS A 55 -4.15 10.51 -0.26
N LEU A 56 -3.49 9.48 0.30
CA LEU A 56 -3.46 9.23 1.75
C LEU A 56 -2.82 10.41 2.51
N LYS A 57 -1.68 10.93 2.03
CA LYS A 57 -1.01 12.11 2.63
C LYS A 57 -1.81 13.40 2.57
N ARG A 58 -2.79 13.50 1.66
CA ARG A 58 -3.71 14.65 1.58
C ARG A 58 -4.90 14.50 2.53
N GLY A 59 -5.29 13.26 2.84
CA GLY A 59 -6.41 12.94 3.75
C GLY A 59 -6.09 13.19 5.23
N GLU A 60 -4.83 13.10 5.66
CA GLU A 60 -4.40 13.35 7.06
C GLU A 60 -4.43 14.83 7.50
N ARG A 61 -4.74 15.77 6.61
CA ARG A 61 -4.81 17.22 6.93
C ARG A 61 -6.24 17.71 7.25
N GLY A 62 -7.18 16.80 7.49
CA GLY A 62 -8.59 17.10 7.80
C GLY A 62 -8.89 17.05 9.29
#